data_AF-A0AAU6YET9-F1
#
_entry.id   AF-A0AAU6YET9-F1
#
_cell.length_a   1.000
_cell.length_b   1.000
_cell.length_c   1.000
_cell.angle_alpha   90.00
_cell.angle_beta   90.00
_cell.angle_gamma   90.00
#
_symmetry.space_group_name_H-M   'P 1'
#
loop_
_entity.id
_entity.type
_entity.pdbx_description
1 polymer ?
#
loop_
_entity_poly.entity_id
_entity_poly.type
_entity_poly.pdbx_seq_one_letter_code
_entity_poly.pdbx_strand_id
1 'polypeptide(L)'
;MSEVKSVNPNAGRWIYSVASKITRNIPGLTFTIIICTLAAQISLLAASYLPLKAIILIGSPSIPSYFPEYFKKFEQKDLFIALCIAAIAFYLLYLASESITKKLTILGSEKLVNNSSKLIVFDGQDDVARKAYLRLTRSLAAVVFLTLTIGALGFIYLELSIAVISFWLCMGIAAKAKSTLRKSASPSSNEGTHELINSLGSLGFLAAFCYLAYDLLSDTPPSLLPAIIGVLLTRQIMQRATLLIQDIILLKEQRLQISALFFNAHKLTGEIKPNATKFWSIFTQSQIDNWVPALLNAISDKNYASHRVSWHQSGVHDIFALEVKSTCAQGTEDIYLLKVFNTTRSTLAINEATLLSEPQVRNLQALPFVQATILEGYHCHIFRAEHLNKIPPVEYGIHQLELSKLLMRSIPSQPLIQKYTRSRPLLWDRLSDSALTNLGEALEISIHQKAFKEFIQGIDSTRHLLRTLPLHVCNSQVGKDQIFISDNGALAASYWGNWSLEPVGASFQISKKLGSLLVELLADLKEHRADMQELTTSHLRFSALCFQLDQLLVRQNYISAAELLPQITGLADELNQPAFKEIACNA
;
A
#
# COMPACT_ATOMS: atom_id res chain seq x y z
N MET A 1 -34.35 -14.70 -0.90
CA MET A 1 -35.41 -13.84 -0.33
C MET A 1 -35.14 -13.67 1.15
N SER A 2 -35.20 -12.41 1.62
CA SER A 2 -35.20 -11.90 3.03
C SER A 2 -34.27 -12.62 4.02
N GLU A 3 -33.18 -12.04 4.53
CA GLU A 3 -33.08 -10.76 5.22
C GLU A 3 -31.61 -10.26 5.18
N VAL A 4 -31.30 -9.28 4.33
CA VAL A 4 -30.05 -8.51 4.43
C VAL A 4 -30.41 -7.03 4.40
N LYS A 5 -31.16 -6.62 5.41
CA LYS A 5 -31.39 -5.20 5.75
C LYS A 5 -31.58 -5.08 7.25
N SER A 6 -30.49 -5.24 8.00
CA SER A 6 -30.38 -4.52 9.28
C SER A 6 -29.42 -3.34 9.08
N VAL A 7 -30.00 -2.19 8.74
CA VAL A 7 -29.42 -0.91 9.13
C VAL A 7 -29.39 -0.94 10.65
N ASN A 8 -28.28 -1.41 11.21
CA ASN A 8 -28.22 -1.72 12.63
C ASN A 8 -27.95 -0.42 13.43
N PRO A 9 -28.81 -0.01 14.38
CA PRO A 9 -28.67 1.19 15.22
C PRO A 9 -27.48 1.15 16.22
N ASN A 10 -26.47 0.32 15.97
CA ASN A 10 -25.42 -0.04 16.91
C ASN A 10 -24.04 0.56 16.58
N ALA A 11 -23.93 1.58 15.72
CA ALA A 11 -22.64 2.22 15.40
C ALA A 11 -21.95 2.79 16.65
N GLY A 12 -22.71 3.45 17.55
CA GLY A 12 -22.20 3.93 18.83
C GLY A 12 -21.77 2.80 19.77
N ARG A 13 -22.56 1.71 19.83
CA ARG A 13 -22.22 0.51 20.62
C ARG A 13 -20.96 -0.18 20.11
N TRP A 14 -20.73 -0.17 18.79
CA TRP A 14 -19.53 -0.71 18.16
C TRP A 14 -18.28 0.14 18.44
N ILE A 15 -18.37 1.46 18.29
CA ILE A 15 -17.26 2.35 18.64
C ILE A 15 -16.92 2.20 20.13
N TYR A 16 -17.94 2.13 20.99
CA TYR A 16 -17.76 1.89 22.41
C TYR A 16 -17.11 0.53 22.71
N SER A 17 -17.51 -0.54 22.04
CA SER A 17 -16.92 -1.87 22.25
C SER A 17 -15.46 -1.95 21.78
N VAL A 18 -15.13 -1.31 20.65
CA VAL A 18 -13.74 -1.19 20.17
C VAL A 18 -12.93 -0.35 21.15
N ALA A 19 -13.46 0.81 21.57
CA ALA A 19 -12.78 1.70 22.51
C ALA A 19 -12.51 1.02 23.85
N SER A 20 -13.51 0.35 24.42
CA SER A 20 -13.40 -0.43 25.66
C SER A 20 -12.36 -1.54 25.55
N LYS A 21 -12.30 -2.23 24.41
CA LYS A 21 -11.32 -3.31 24.21
C LYS A 21 -9.89 -2.79 24.09
N ILE A 22 -9.70 -1.67 23.41
CA ILE A 22 -8.39 -1.01 23.28
C ILE A 22 -7.93 -0.41 24.61
N THR A 23 -8.80 0.30 25.33
CA THR A 23 -8.47 0.89 26.65
C THR A 23 -8.17 -0.19 27.68
N ARG A 24 -8.85 -1.35 27.63
CA ARG A 24 -8.56 -2.48 28.52
C ARG A 24 -7.20 -3.12 28.24
N ASN A 25 -6.78 -3.18 26.96
CA ASN A 25 -5.52 -3.79 26.58
C ASN A 25 -4.31 -2.87 26.84
N ILE A 26 -4.48 -1.54 26.76
CA ILE A 26 -3.41 -0.57 26.97
C ILE A 26 -3.92 0.66 27.78
N PRO A 27 -4.27 0.49 29.07
CA PRO A 27 -4.91 1.54 29.87
C PRO A 27 -3.96 2.71 30.17
N GLY A 28 -2.71 2.41 30.54
CA GLY A 28 -1.73 3.43 30.92
C GLY A 28 -1.42 4.42 29.80
N LEU A 29 -1.03 3.92 28.61
CA LEU A 29 -0.72 4.79 27.47
C LEU A 29 -1.95 5.59 27.01
N THR A 30 -3.13 4.97 26.99
CA THR A 30 -4.35 5.66 26.57
C THR A 30 -4.72 6.79 27.53
N PHE A 31 -4.57 6.59 28.84
CA PHE A 31 -4.80 7.63 29.84
C PHE A 31 -3.80 8.79 29.73
N THR A 32 -2.51 8.48 29.57
CA THR A 32 -1.48 9.51 29.38
C THR A 32 -1.71 10.33 28.10
N ILE A 33 -2.14 9.68 27.01
CA ILE A 33 -2.52 10.36 25.77
C ILE A 33 -3.66 11.36 25.99
N ILE A 34 -4.70 10.98 26.75
CA ILE A 34 -5.82 11.87 27.06
C ILE A 34 -5.33 13.08 27.87
N ILE A 35 -4.52 12.86 28.92
CA ILE A 35 -3.97 13.96 29.74
C ILE A 35 -3.12 14.91 28.90
N CYS A 36 -2.19 14.38 28.09
CA CYS A 36 -1.33 15.21 27.24
C CYS A 36 -2.16 15.99 26.21
N THR A 37 -3.21 15.37 25.66
CA THR A 37 -4.11 16.04 24.71
C THR A 37 -4.88 17.18 25.38
N LEU A 38 -5.38 16.98 26.60
CA LEU A 38 -6.04 18.02 27.37
C LEU A 38 -5.08 19.17 27.72
N ALA A 39 -3.87 18.84 28.19
CA ALA A 39 -2.83 19.82 28.46
C ALA A 39 -2.50 20.65 27.20
N ALA A 40 -2.39 20.00 26.04
CA ALA A 40 -2.20 20.69 24.76
C ALA A 40 -3.35 21.67 24.46
N GLN A 41 -4.61 21.24 24.60
CA GLN A 41 -5.76 22.10 24.31
C GLN A 41 -5.86 23.30 25.25
N ILE A 42 -5.70 23.08 26.56
CA ILE A 42 -5.75 24.15 27.56
C ILE A 42 -4.62 25.15 27.33
N SER A 43 -3.42 24.66 27.01
CA SER A 43 -2.26 25.50 26.72
C SER A 43 -2.47 26.32 25.45
N LEU A 44 -3.03 25.72 24.40
CA LEU A 44 -3.36 26.45 23.17
C LEU A 44 -4.41 27.54 23.43
N LEU A 45 -5.42 27.23 24.24
CA LEU A 45 -6.46 28.19 24.62
C LEU A 45 -5.87 29.36 25.41
N ALA A 46 -5.04 29.07 26.41
CA ALA A 46 -4.33 30.08 27.20
C ALA A 46 -3.41 30.94 26.31
N ALA A 47 -2.64 30.31 25.42
CA ALA A 47 -1.76 31.00 24.47
C ALA A 47 -2.53 31.93 23.51
N SER A 48 -3.76 31.58 23.14
CA SER A 48 -4.62 32.44 22.30
C SER A 48 -5.31 33.58 23.07
N TYR A 49 -5.57 33.39 24.37
CA TYR A 49 -6.30 34.35 25.20
C TYR A 49 -5.39 35.41 25.84
N LEU A 50 -4.18 35.05 26.25
CA LEU A 50 -3.26 35.97 26.93
C LEU A 50 -2.83 37.18 26.06
N PRO A 51 -2.54 37.04 24.75
CA PRO A 51 -2.27 38.18 23.89
C PRO A 51 -3.46 39.14 23.81
N LEU A 52 -4.69 38.63 23.81
CA LEU A 52 -5.89 39.47 23.83
C LEU A 52 -5.96 40.30 25.11
N LYS A 53 -5.70 39.69 26.28
CA LYS A 53 -5.59 40.43 27.55
C LYS A 53 -4.48 41.49 27.52
N ALA A 54 -3.34 41.18 26.89
CA ALA A 54 -2.22 42.09 26.76
C ALA A 54 -2.56 43.31 25.87
N ILE A 55 -3.29 43.10 24.77
CA ILE A 55 -3.77 44.17 23.88
C ILE A 55 -4.80 45.06 24.60
N ILE A 56 -5.78 44.46 25.28
CA ILE A 56 -6.78 45.21 26.05
C ILE A 56 -6.11 46.04 27.15
N LEU A 57 -5.10 45.46 27.83
CA LEU A 57 -4.33 46.16 28.86
C LEU A 57 -3.59 47.38 28.32
N ILE A 58 -2.93 47.28 27.16
CA ILE A 58 -2.27 48.44 26.52
C ILE A 58 -3.28 49.49 26.06
N GLY A 59 -4.44 49.06 25.55
CA GLY A 59 -5.48 49.97 25.04
C GLY A 59 -6.27 50.69 26.13
N SER A 60 -6.18 50.26 27.39
CA SER A 60 -6.90 50.86 28.51
C SER A 60 -6.04 51.90 29.27
N PRO A 61 -6.62 53.05 29.69
CA PRO A 61 -5.91 54.09 30.44
C PRO A 61 -5.52 53.67 31.87
N SER A 62 -6.10 52.59 32.38
CA SER A 62 -5.82 52.02 33.71
C SER A 62 -6.02 50.51 33.68
N ILE A 63 -5.39 49.77 34.60
CA ILE A 63 -5.54 48.31 34.73
C ILE A 63 -7.04 47.97 34.85
N PRO A 64 -7.62 47.19 33.91
CA PRO A 64 -9.04 46.89 33.91
C PRO A 64 -9.51 46.18 35.19
N SER A 65 -10.77 46.42 35.58
CA SER A 65 -11.37 45.92 36.82
C SER A 65 -11.39 44.39 36.95
N TYR A 66 -11.26 43.66 35.84
CA TYR A 66 -11.23 42.20 35.81
C TYR A 66 -9.89 41.58 36.23
N PHE A 67 -8.81 42.35 36.41
CA PHE A 67 -7.57 41.85 36.98
C PHE A 67 -7.71 41.71 38.51
N PRO A 68 -7.27 40.58 39.10
CA PRO A 68 -7.20 40.41 40.55
C PRO A 68 -6.44 41.57 41.21
N GLU A 69 -6.83 41.97 42.43
CA GLU A 69 -6.20 43.09 43.14
C GLU A 69 -4.69 42.91 43.35
N TYR A 70 -4.22 41.68 43.43
CA TYR A 70 -2.79 41.36 43.51
C TYR A 70 -2.01 41.79 42.26
N PHE A 71 -2.62 41.75 41.08
CA PHE A 71 -1.99 42.20 39.83
C PHE A 71 -2.06 43.71 39.62
N LYS A 72 -2.95 44.40 40.33
CA LYS A 72 -3.05 45.88 40.30
C LYS A 72 -1.88 46.58 41.02
N LYS A 73 -1.08 45.83 41.78
CA LYS A 73 0.14 46.31 42.45
C LYS A 73 1.34 46.45 41.51
N PHE A 74 1.29 45.85 40.33
CA PHE A 74 2.37 45.89 39.34
C PHE A 74 2.16 47.04 38.36
N GLU A 75 3.26 47.53 37.78
CA GLU A 75 3.18 48.49 36.68
C GLU A 75 2.56 47.83 35.44
N GLN A 76 1.78 48.61 34.70
CA GLN A 76 1.07 48.15 33.49
C GLN A 76 2.02 47.52 32.45
N LYS A 77 3.23 48.07 32.34
CA LYS A 77 4.29 47.58 31.43
C LYS A 77 4.80 46.19 31.84
N ASP A 78 5.02 45.97 33.13
CA ASP A 78 5.51 44.68 33.65
C ASP A 78 4.46 43.59 33.46
N LEU A 79 3.19 43.93 33.69
CA LEU A 79 2.07 43.02 33.49
C LEU A 79 1.91 42.65 32.00
N PHE A 80 2.12 43.59 31.09
CA PHE A 80 2.14 43.32 29.65
C PHE A 80 3.25 42.33 29.27
N ILE A 81 4.49 42.58 29.71
CA ILE A 81 5.64 41.71 29.43
C ILE A 81 5.39 40.30 29.99
N ALA A 82 4.88 40.20 31.23
CA ALA A 82 4.56 38.93 31.86
C ALA A 82 3.51 38.14 31.07
N LEU A 83 2.45 38.80 30.56
CA LEU A 83 1.43 38.16 29.73
C LEU A 83 2.00 37.65 28.39
N CYS A 84 2.91 38.41 27.76
CA CYS A 84 3.58 37.98 26.53
C CYS A 84 4.49 36.77 26.76
N ILE A 85 5.30 36.78 27.82
CA ILE A 85 6.16 35.64 28.19
C ILE A 85 5.31 34.41 28.50
N ALA A 86 4.22 34.58 29.27
CA ALA A 86 3.31 33.49 29.58
C ALA A 86 2.65 32.91 28.32
N ALA A 87 2.24 33.75 27.36
CA ALA A 87 1.66 33.28 26.09
C ALA A 87 2.64 32.40 25.30
N ILE A 88 3.92 32.81 25.23
CA ILE A 88 4.98 32.01 24.59
C ILE A 88 5.19 30.69 25.33
N ALA A 89 5.25 30.72 26.67
CA ALA A 89 5.43 29.52 27.48
C ALA A 89 4.28 28.51 27.29
N PHE A 90 3.03 28.99 27.27
CA PHE A 90 1.87 28.13 26.99
C PHE A 90 1.89 27.58 25.55
N TYR A 91 2.34 28.37 24.57
CA TYR A 91 2.48 27.87 23.21
C TYR A 91 3.55 26.76 23.09
N LEU A 92 4.68 26.90 23.79
CA LEU A 92 5.72 25.86 23.85
C LEU A 92 5.21 24.60 24.57
N LEU A 93 4.46 24.76 25.66
CA LEU A 93 3.84 23.64 26.37
C LEU A 93 2.83 22.89 25.49
N TYR A 94 2.07 23.63 24.66
CA TYR A 94 1.20 23.06 23.64
C TYR A 94 2.00 22.20 22.64
N LEU A 95 3.08 22.73 22.05
CA LEU A 95 3.91 22.00 21.09
C LEU A 95 4.55 20.73 21.71
N ALA A 96 5.06 20.84 22.94
CA ALA A 96 5.62 19.72 23.67
C ALA A 96 4.57 18.62 23.92
N SER A 97 3.39 19.02 24.37
CA SER A 97 2.28 18.10 24.65
C SER A 97 1.79 17.39 23.38
N GLU A 98 1.72 18.08 22.24
CA GLU A 98 1.41 17.45 20.94
C GLU A 98 2.48 16.46 20.49
N SER A 99 3.76 16.83 20.64
CA SER A 99 4.89 15.96 20.28
C SER A 99 4.89 14.66 21.10
N ILE A 100 4.68 14.77 22.42
CA ILE A 100 4.56 13.62 23.32
C ILE A 100 3.36 12.76 22.93
N THR A 101 2.20 13.38 22.65
CA THR A 101 1.00 12.66 22.21
C THR A 101 1.25 11.85 20.94
N LYS A 102 1.95 12.41 19.95
CA LYS A 102 2.32 11.71 18.70
C LYS A 102 3.21 10.49 19.00
N LYS A 103 4.26 10.66 19.81
CA LYS A 103 5.18 9.57 20.19
C LYS A 103 4.47 8.45 20.94
N LEU A 104 3.67 8.79 21.95
CA LEU A 104 2.90 7.82 22.73
C LEU A 104 1.86 7.07 21.89
N THR A 105 1.28 7.73 20.88
CA THR A 105 0.32 7.09 19.98
C THR A 105 1.00 6.04 19.09
N ILE A 106 2.22 6.32 18.60
CA ILE A 106 3.00 5.35 17.82
C ILE A 106 3.35 4.14 18.69
N LEU A 107 3.92 4.37 19.88
CA LEU A 107 4.26 3.30 20.82
C LEU A 107 3.02 2.47 21.25
N GLY A 108 1.89 3.14 21.47
CA GLY A 108 0.62 2.47 21.78
C GLY A 108 0.11 1.62 20.63
N SER A 109 0.26 2.08 19.39
CA SER A 109 -0.14 1.32 18.20
C SER A 109 0.70 0.08 17.97
N GLU A 110 2.03 0.17 18.12
CA GLU A 110 2.96 -0.96 17.97
C GLU A 110 2.69 -2.02 19.04
N LYS A 111 2.51 -1.59 20.30
CA LYS A 111 2.17 -2.50 21.40
C LYS A 111 0.80 -3.16 21.22
N LEU A 112 -0.16 -2.46 20.60
CA LEU A 112 -1.48 -3.01 20.29
C LEU A 112 -1.40 -4.06 19.19
N VAL A 113 -0.66 -3.78 18.11
CA VAL A 113 -0.41 -4.70 17.00
C VAL A 113 0.25 -5.97 17.53
N ASN A 114 1.35 -5.85 18.27
CA ASN A 114 2.11 -6.99 18.83
C ASN A 114 1.28 -7.87 19.77
N ASN A 115 0.34 -7.29 20.52
CA ASN A 115 -0.56 -8.05 21.40
C ASN A 115 -1.75 -8.69 20.65
N SER A 116 -2.07 -8.21 19.44
CA SER A 116 -3.18 -8.68 18.60
C SER A 116 -2.76 -9.68 17.51
N SER A 117 -1.47 -9.72 17.17
CA SER A 117 -0.91 -10.51 16.06
C SER A 117 -0.69 -11.98 16.43
N LYS A 118 -1.77 -12.77 16.51
CA LYS A 118 -1.64 -14.24 16.46
C LYS A 118 -1.82 -14.84 15.06
N LEU A 119 -2.32 -14.07 14.07
CA LEU A 119 -2.38 -14.44 12.64
C LEU A 119 -2.59 -13.16 11.80
N ILE A 120 -1.88 -13.02 10.67
CA ILE A 120 -2.10 -11.94 9.70
C ILE A 120 -3.38 -12.27 8.93
N VAL A 121 -4.39 -11.42 9.03
CA VAL A 121 -5.73 -11.61 8.43
C VAL A 121 -5.80 -10.97 7.04
N PHE A 122 -5.00 -9.93 6.75
CA PHE A 122 -4.90 -9.29 5.44
C PHE A 122 -3.61 -8.45 5.29
N ASP A 123 -3.17 -8.21 4.06
CA ASP A 123 -2.02 -7.35 3.77
C ASP A 123 -2.24 -5.90 4.22
N GLY A 124 -1.25 -5.31 4.90
CA GLY A 124 -1.34 -3.95 5.43
C GLY A 124 -2.11 -3.82 6.76
N GLN A 125 -2.34 -4.93 7.44
CA GLN A 125 -2.99 -5.02 8.75
C GLN A 125 -2.43 -4.03 9.78
N ASP A 126 -1.11 -3.90 9.85
CA ASP A 126 -0.44 -3.06 10.85
C ASP A 126 -0.72 -1.56 10.63
N ASP A 127 -0.78 -1.13 9.37
CA ASP A 127 -1.08 0.26 9.04
C ASP A 127 -2.56 0.60 9.33
N VAL A 128 -3.48 -0.34 9.06
CA VAL A 128 -4.90 -0.18 9.39
C VAL A 128 -5.10 -0.16 10.91
N ALA A 129 -4.46 -1.07 11.65
CA ALA A 129 -4.51 -1.11 13.10
C ALA A 129 -3.96 0.18 13.74
N ARG A 130 -2.82 0.68 13.25
CA ARG A 130 -2.22 1.93 13.71
C ARG A 130 -3.11 3.14 13.46
N LYS A 131 -3.65 3.27 12.25
CA LYS A 131 -4.56 4.37 11.89
C LYS A 131 -5.84 4.32 12.72
N ALA A 132 -6.40 3.13 12.95
CA ALA A 132 -7.58 2.95 13.78
C ALA A 132 -7.33 3.34 15.25
N TYR A 133 -6.20 2.91 15.83
CA TYR A 133 -5.80 3.27 17.18
C TYR A 133 -5.63 4.78 17.35
N LEU A 134 -4.91 5.42 16.42
CA LEU A 134 -4.68 6.87 16.44
C LEU A 134 -5.99 7.66 16.37
N ARG A 135 -6.90 7.28 15.47
CA ARG A 135 -8.21 7.93 15.34
C ARG A 135 -9.07 7.74 16.58
N LEU A 136 -9.06 6.54 17.16
CA LEU A 136 -9.89 6.23 18.32
C LEU A 136 -9.41 6.93 19.60
N THR A 137 -8.10 6.94 19.85
CA THR A 137 -7.52 7.66 21.01
C THR A 137 -7.71 9.17 20.88
N ARG A 138 -7.51 9.73 19.68
CA ARG A 138 -7.81 11.13 19.38
C ARG A 138 -9.29 11.48 19.57
N SER A 139 -10.19 10.62 19.09
CA SER A 139 -11.64 10.79 19.25
C SER A 139 -12.06 10.77 20.72
N LEU A 140 -11.49 9.86 21.51
CA LEU A 140 -11.77 9.75 22.94
C LEU A 140 -11.31 11.01 23.70
N ALA A 141 -10.10 11.50 23.40
CA ALA A 141 -9.60 12.74 23.97
C ALA A 141 -10.46 13.95 23.56
N ALA A 142 -10.93 13.99 22.31
CA ALA A 142 -11.83 15.03 21.83
C ALA A 142 -13.19 15.01 22.54
N VAL A 143 -13.76 13.84 22.84
CA VAL A 143 -15.02 13.71 23.61
C VAL A 143 -14.86 14.24 25.02
N VAL A 144 -13.76 13.87 25.71
CA VAL A 144 -13.48 14.36 27.06
C VAL A 144 -13.31 15.88 27.05
N PHE A 145 -12.53 16.41 26.10
CA PHE A 145 -12.33 17.85 25.95
C PHE A 145 -13.64 18.60 25.67
N LEU A 146 -14.45 18.13 24.72
CA LEU A 146 -15.74 18.74 24.39
C LEU A 146 -16.68 18.77 25.59
N THR A 147 -16.74 17.67 26.36
CA THR A 147 -17.58 17.58 27.56
C THR A 147 -17.17 18.62 28.61
N LEU A 148 -15.87 18.72 28.89
CA LEU A 148 -15.33 19.71 29.83
C LEU A 148 -15.54 21.15 29.33
N THR A 149 -15.35 21.39 28.03
CA THR A 149 -15.43 22.74 27.43
C THR A 149 -16.87 23.22 27.35
N ILE A 150 -17.81 22.34 27.00
CA ILE A 150 -19.26 22.64 27.02
C ILE A 150 -19.73 22.85 28.46
N GLY A 151 -19.24 22.07 29.43
CA GLY A 151 -19.53 22.29 30.85
C GLY A 151 -19.00 23.64 31.36
N ALA A 152 -17.77 24.00 30.99
CA ALA A 152 -17.18 25.30 31.30
C ALA A 152 -17.95 26.45 30.64
N LEU A 153 -18.36 26.29 29.38
CA LEU A 153 -19.20 27.26 28.69
C LEU A 153 -20.56 27.39 29.38
N GLY A 154 -21.17 26.29 29.82
CA GLY A 154 -22.45 26.30 30.53
C GLY A 154 -22.39 27.04 31.86
N PHE A 155 -21.25 26.95 32.55
CA PHE A 155 -20.99 27.67 33.79
C PHE A 155 -20.78 29.18 33.56
N ILE A 156 -20.10 29.56 32.48
CA ILE A 156 -19.76 30.96 32.19
C ILE A 156 -20.89 31.69 31.47
N TYR A 157 -21.56 31.00 30.54
CA TYR A 157 -22.53 31.54 29.59
C TYR A 157 -23.52 30.44 29.17
N LEU A 158 -24.53 30.22 30.02
CA LEU A 158 -25.52 29.16 29.86
C LEU A 158 -26.28 29.26 28.53
N GLU A 159 -26.74 30.46 28.17
CA GLU A 159 -27.57 30.65 26.97
C GLU A 159 -26.80 30.34 25.68
N LEU A 160 -25.55 30.80 25.57
CA LEU A 160 -24.68 30.49 24.46
C LEU A 160 -24.41 28.97 24.35
N SER A 161 -24.32 28.27 25.48
CA SER A 161 -24.18 26.81 25.49
C SER A 161 -25.40 26.11 24.91
N ILE A 162 -26.60 26.57 25.28
CA ILE A 162 -27.86 26.04 24.74
C ILE A 162 -27.94 26.29 23.23
N ALA A 163 -27.53 27.47 22.75
CA ALA A 163 -27.48 27.78 21.33
C ALA A 163 -26.53 26.83 20.56
N VAL A 164 -25.33 26.59 21.09
CA VAL A 164 -24.35 25.67 20.50
C VAL A 164 -24.86 24.23 20.46
N ILE A 165 -25.46 23.73 21.55
CA ILE A 165 -26.04 22.38 21.60
C ILE A 165 -27.21 22.25 20.62
N SER A 166 -28.08 23.26 20.57
CA SER A 166 -29.23 23.31 19.66
C SER A 166 -28.80 23.27 18.20
N PHE A 167 -27.72 23.99 17.84
CA PHE A 167 -27.15 23.95 16.50
C PHE A 167 -26.73 22.53 16.09
N TRP A 168 -25.94 21.85 16.92
CA TRP A 168 -25.48 20.48 16.61
C TRP A 168 -26.64 19.48 16.56
N LEU A 169 -27.65 19.64 17.42
CA LEU A 169 -28.86 18.82 17.41
C LEU A 169 -29.64 18.99 16.10
N CYS A 170 -29.90 20.24 15.69
CA CYS A 170 -30.59 20.55 14.44
C CYS A 170 -29.87 19.96 13.23
N MET A 171 -28.54 20.09 13.19
CA MET A 171 -27.72 19.55 12.11
C MET A 171 -27.73 18.02 12.08
N GLY A 172 -27.71 17.36 13.24
CA GLY A 172 -27.85 15.91 13.34
C GLY A 172 -29.20 15.42 12.82
N ILE A 173 -30.29 16.13 13.13
CA ILE A 173 -31.63 15.83 12.62
C ILE A 173 -31.69 16.03 11.11
N ALA A 174 -31.18 17.15 10.59
CA ALA A 174 -31.15 17.45 9.16
C ALA A 174 -30.35 16.39 8.37
N ALA A 175 -29.19 15.97 8.89
CA ALA A 175 -28.38 14.91 8.27
C ALA A 175 -29.15 13.58 8.21
N LYS A 176 -29.85 13.22 9.30
CA LYS A 176 -30.67 12.00 9.36
C LYS A 176 -31.84 12.07 8.37
N ALA A 177 -32.56 13.19 8.32
CA ALA A 177 -33.67 13.40 7.39
C ALA A 177 -33.21 13.30 5.91
N LYS A 178 -32.08 13.95 5.57
CA LYS A 178 -31.47 13.87 4.24
C LYS A 178 -31.06 12.44 3.88
N SER A 179 -30.51 11.69 4.83
CA SER A 179 -30.14 10.27 4.63
C SER A 179 -31.35 9.37 4.37
N THR A 180 -32.50 9.66 5.01
CA THR A 180 -33.73 8.88 4.81
C THR A 180 -34.43 9.18 3.49
N LEU A 181 -34.35 10.43 3.01
CA LEU A 181 -34.94 10.87 1.74
C LEU A 181 -34.14 10.38 0.53
N ARG A 182 -32.82 10.19 0.66
CA ARG A 182 -31.92 9.87 -0.46
C ARG A 182 -31.65 8.36 -0.66
N LYS A 183 -32.56 7.48 -0.20
CA LYS A 183 -32.41 6.00 -0.21
C LYS A 183 -32.21 5.34 -1.59
N SER A 184 -32.19 6.08 -2.70
CA SER A 184 -32.07 5.55 -4.07
C SER A 184 -30.89 6.09 -4.90
N ALA A 185 -30.02 6.94 -4.35
CA ALA A 185 -28.84 7.42 -5.09
C ALA A 185 -27.57 6.72 -4.61
N SER A 186 -26.81 6.20 -5.58
CA SER A 186 -25.49 5.57 -5.39
C SER A 186 -24.57 6.38 -4.45
N PRO A 187 -23.78 5.73 -3.58
CA PRO A 187 -22.83 6.39 -2.69
C PRO A 187 -21.63 6.91 -3.50
N SER A 188 -21.84 7.98 -4.27
CA SER A 188 -20.78 8.64 -5.01
C SER A 188 -20.16 9.77 -4.17
N SER A 189 -18.83 9.76 -4.15
CA SER A 189 -17.92 10.78 -3.62
C SER A 189 -17.89 10.99 -2.10
N ASN A 190 -16.92 10.34 -1.46
CA ASN A 190 -16.50 10.62 -0.07
C ASN A 190 -15.83 12.00 0.10
N GLU A 191 -15.24 12.55 -0.95
CA GLU A 191 -14.50 13.83 -0.90
C GLU A 191 -15.41 15.01 -0.53
N GLY A 192 -16.61 15.09 -1.14
CA GLY A 192 -17.59 16.13 -0.81
C GLY A 192 -18.12 16.09 0.63
N THR A 193 -18.01 14.96 1.33
CA THR A 193 -18.52 14.86 2.72
C THR A 193 -17.59 15.56 3.71
N HIS A 194 -16.27 15.51 3.49
CA HIS A 194 -15.29 16.15 4.37
C HIS A 194 -15.34 17.68 4.28
N GLU A 195 -15.49 18.23 3.08
CA GLU A 195 -15.61 19.67 2.84
C GLU A 195 -16.91 20.24 3.45
N LEU A 196 -18.02 19.51 3.34
CA LEU A 196 -19.28 19.89 3.95
C LEU A 196 -19.20 19.92 5.49
N ILE A 197 -18.46 19.01 6.11
CA ILE A 197 -18.27 18.99 7.57
C ILE A 197 -17.43 20.17 8.04
N ASN A 198 -16.35 20.51 7.34
CA ASN A 198 -15.54 21.69 7.66
C ASN A 198 -16.35 22.99 7.53
N SER A 199 -17.13 23.10 6.45
CA SER A 199 -18.04 24.22 6.23
C SER A 199 -19.07 24.33 7.35
N LEU A 200 -19.58 23.18 7.84
CA LEU A 200 -20.54 23.14 8.92
C LEU A 200 -19.98 23.70 10.25
N GLY A 201 -18.74 23.35 10.59
CA GLY A 201 -18.07 23.91 11.76
C GLY A 201 -17.93 25.42 11.70
N SER A 202 -17.59 25.97 10.52
CA SER A 202 -17.48 27.41 10.31
C SER A 202 -18.84 28.12 10.40
N LEU A 203 -19.90 27.52 9.86
CA LEU A 203 -21.27 28.04 9.94
C LEU A 203 -21.79 28.03 11.39
N GLY A 204 -21.48 26.98 12.15
CA GLY A 204 -21.84 26.90 13.56
C GLY A 204 -21.15 27.96 14.42
N PHE A 205 -19.88 28.24 14.14
CA PHE A 205 -19.17 29.34 14.80
C PHE A 205 -19.78 30.70 14.44
N LEU A 206 -20.11 30.93 13.17
CA LEU A 206 -20.76 32.16 12.72
C LEU A 206 -22.13 32.34 13.40
N ALA A 207 -22.95 31.29 13.46
CA ALA A 207 -24.25 31.33 14.13
C ALA A 207 -24.13 31.66 15.62
N ALA A 208 -23.16 31.06 16.31
CA ALA A 208 -22.91 31.36 17.72
C ALA A 208 -22.35 32.79 17.93
N PHE A 209 -21.55 33.29 17.00
CA PHE A 209 -21.09 34.68 17.02
C PHE A 209 -22.25 35.66 16.79
N CYS A 210 -23.15 35.40 15.84
CA CYS A 210 -24.36 36.20 15.63
C CYS A 210 -25.27 36.19 16.86
N TYR A 211 -25.43 35.03 17.51
CA TYR A 211 -26.17 34.95 18.78
C TYR A 211 -25.54 35.83 19.85
N LEU A 212 -24.22 35.75 20.03
CA LEU A 212 -23.51 36.56 21.01
C LEU A 212 -23.59 38.06 20.70
N ALA A 213 -23.51 38.45 19.43
CA ALA A 213 -23.67 39.83 19.01
C ALA A 213 -25.10 40.35 19.28
N TYR A 214 -26.12 39.52 19.04
CA TYR A 214 -27.51 39.83 19.38
C TYR A 214 -27.67 40.01 20.89
N ASP A 215 -27.15 39.08 21.69
CA ASP A 215 -27.30 39.11 23.15
C ASP A 215 -26.54 40.28 23.82
N LEU A 216 -25.42 40.71 23.23
CA LEU A 216 -24.69 41.90 23.68
C LEU A 216 -25.43 43.22 23.38
N LEU A 217 -26.40 43.20 22.46
CA LEU A 217 -27.25 44.35 22.09
C LEU A 217 -28.59 44.35 22.83
N SER A 218 -28.91 43.29 23.57
CA SER A 218 -30.11 43.17 24.39
C SER A 218 -30.07 44.08 25.62
N ASP A 219 -31.23 44.33 26.24
CA ASP A 219 -31.39 45.22 27.40
C ASP A 219 -30.59 44.78 28.66
N THR A 220 -30.17 43.52 28.73
CA THR A 220 -29.34 42.97 29.82
C THR A 220 -28.06 42.32 29.28
N PRO A 221 -27.07 43.12 28.84
CA PRO A 221 -25.89 42.57 28.19
C PRO A 221 -25.04 41.76 29.19
N PRO A 222 -24.51 40.60 28.78
CA PRO A 222 -23.56 39.86 29.59
C PRO A 222 -22.28 40.69 29.79
N SER A 223 -21.59 40.46 30.91
CA SER A 223 -20.30 41.09 31.12
C SER A 223 -19.31 40.70 30.00
N LEU A 224 -18.51 41.68 29.55
CA LEU A 224 -17.68 41.57 28.35
C LEU A 224 -16.70 40.38 28.39
N LEU A 225 -16.19 40.03 29.58
CA LEU A 225 -15.19 38.98 29.75
C LEU A 225 -15.77 37.57 29.55
N PRO A 226 -16.90 37.18 30.18
CA PRO A 226 -17.65 35.98 29.82
C PRO A 226 -18.02 35.89 28.34
N ALA A 227 -18.39 37.01 27.70
CA ALA A 227 -18.67 37.02 26.26
C ALA A 227 -17.42 36.68 25.42
N ILE A 228 -16.28 37.31 25.70
CA ILE A 228 -15.00 37.02 25.03
C ILE A 228 -14.58 35.56 25.23
N ILE A 229 -14.63 35.06 26.46
CA ILE A 229 -14.31 33.67 26.76
C ILE A 229 -15.30 32.74 26.05
N GLY A 230 -16.59 33.09 26.02
CA GLY A 230 -17.65 32.34 25.34
C GLY A 230 -17.39 32.20 23.83
N VAL A 231 -16.98 33.25 23.15
CA VAL A 231 -16.59 33.20 21.72
C VAL A 231 -15.39 32.27 21.52
N LEU A 232 -14.35 32.39 22.35
CA LEU A 232 -13.15 31.56 22.24
C LEU A 232 -13.45 30.08 22.48
N LEU A 233 -14.22 29.76 23.52
CA LEU A 233 -14.65 28.39 23.81
C LEU A 233 -15.53 27.84 22.70
N THR A 234 -16.47 28.63 22.17
CA THR A 234 -17.34 28.18 21.07
C THR A 234 -16.54 27.87 19.81
N ARG A 235 -15.54 28.68 19.47
CA ARG A 235 -14.61 28.39 18.36
C ARG A 235 -13.94 27.03 18.53
N GLN A 236 -13.45 26.74 19.73
CA GLN A 236 -12.78 25.47 20.04
C GLN A 236 -13.75 24.28 19.99
N ILE A 237 -14.97 24.45 20.51
CA ILE A 237 -16.03 23.44 20.45
C ILE A 237 -16.34 23.11 18.98
N MET A 238 -16.56 24.11 18.13
CA MET A 238 -16.90 23.90 16.71
C MET A 238 -15.79 23.17 15.95
N GLN A 239 -14.54 23.58 16.13
CA GLN A 239 -13.39 22.95 15.48
C GLN A 239 -13.19 21.50 15.95
N ARG A 240 -13.29 21.24 17.25
CA ARG A 240 -13.08 19.90 17.81
C ARG A 240 -14.24 18.94 17.50
N ALA A 241 -15.48 19.42 17.50
CA ALA A 241 -16.64 18.63 17.09
C ALA A 241 -16.56 18.24 15.60
N THR A 242 -16.14 19.15 14.73
CA THR A 242 -15.92 18.90 13.30
C THR A 242 -14.90 17.77 13.08
N LEU A 243 -13.74 17.86 13.74
CA LEU A 243 -12.70 16.82 13.66
C LEU A 243 -13.17 15.47 14.21
N LEU A 244 -13.91 15.47 15.32
CA LEU A 244 -14.47 14.25 15.91
C LEU A 244 -15.45 13.56 14.94
N ILE A 245 -16.31 14.31 14.27
CA ILE A 245 -17.24 13.76 13.28
C ILE A 245 -16.49 13.13 12.10
N GLN A 246 -15.43 13.78 11.61
CA GLN A 246 -14.58 13.23 10.55
C GLN A 246 -13.90 11.93 10.97
N ASP A 247 -13.31 11.89 12.17
CA ASP A 247 -12.67 10.68 12.70
C ASP A 247 -13.68 9.53 12.85
N ILE A 248 -14.91 9.81 13.30
CA ILE A 248 -16.00 8.82 13.41
C ILE A 248 -16.42 8.28 12.04
N ILE A 249 -16.56 9.13 11.03
CA ILE A 249 -16.93 8.71 9.66
C ILE A 249 -15.84 7.78 9.09
N LEU A 250 -14.58 8.17 9.22
CA LEU A 250 -13.45 7.39 8.75
C LEU A 250 -13.29 6.05 9.49
N LEU A 251 -13.58 6.01 10.80
CA LEU A 251 -13.64 4.76 11.57
C LEU A 251 -14.78 3.86 11.11
N LYS A 252 -15.92 4.44 10.71
CA LYS A 252 -17.08 3.69 10.19
C LYS A 252 -16.80 3.08 8.83
N GLU A 253 -16.08 3.77 7.95
CA GLU A 253 -15.66 3.24 6.66
C GLU A 253 -14.75 2.02 6.80
N GLN A 254 -13.87 2.05 7.81
CA GLN A 254 -12.95 0.95 8.11
C GLN A 254 -13.52 -0.07 9.10
N ARG A 255 -14.82 0.01 9.41
CA ARG A 255 -15.47 -0.79 10.47
C ARG A 255 -15.20 -2.27 10.34
N LEU A 256 -15.26 -2.83 9.13
CA LEU A 256 -15.08 -4.27 8.90
C LEU A 256 -13.65 -4.72 9.17
N GLN A 257 -12.66 -3.95 8.70
CA GLN A 257 -11.24 -4.24 8.92
C GLN A 257 -10.89 -4.13 10.41
N ILE A 258 -11.36 -3.08 11.07
CA ILE A 258 -11.19 -2.87 12.52
C ILE A 258 -11.91 -3.98 13.29
N SER A 259 -13.10 -4.41 12.86
CA SER A 259 -13.84 -5.48 13.53
C SER A 259 -13.15 -6.82 13.41
N ALA A 260 -12.59 -7.13 12.23
CA ALA A 260 -11.83 -8.36 12.01
C ALA A 260 -10.53 -8.40 12.83
N LEU A 261 -9.91 -7.24 13.02
CA LEU A 261 -8.70 -7.08 13.85
C LEU A 261 -8.98 -7.28 15.35
N PHE A 262 -10.06 -6.69 15.86
CA PHE A 262 -10.31 -6.65 17.31
C PHE A 262 -11.34 -7.66 17.80
N PHE A 263 -12.14 -8.32 16.95
CA PHE A 263 -13.15 -9.29 17.36
C PHE A 263 -12.99 -10.65 16.65
N ASN A 264 -12.52 -11.66 17.40
CA ASN A 264 -12.32 -13.04 16.96
C ASN A 264 -13.59 -13.75 16.40
N ALA A 265 -14.76 -13.13 16.47
CA ALA A 265 -16.05 -13.69 16.04
C ALA A 265 -16.49 -13.24 14.63
N HIS A 266 -15.80 -12.28 14.00
CA HIS A 266 -16.16 -11.82 12.66
C HIS A 266 -15.16 -12.38 11.64
N LYS A 267 -15.48 -13.55 11.07
CA LYS A 267 -14.85 -13.99 9.83
C LYS A 267 -15.17 -12.94 8.76
N LEU A 268 -14.14 -12.39 8.11
CA LEU A 268 -14.29 -11.53 6.93
C LEU A 268 -14.95 -12.35 5.81
N THR A 269 -16.27 -12.45 5.82
CA THR A 269 -17.04 -12.71 4.59
C THR A 269 -16.89 -11.44 3.76
N GLY A 270 -16.05 -11.53 2.72
CA GLY A 270 -15.60 -10.39 1.94
C GLY A 270 -16.74 -9.55 1.40
N GLU A 271 -16.92 -8.36 1.96
CA GLU A 271 -17.55 -7.28 1.21
C GLU A 271 -16.56 -6.79 0.16
N ILE A 272 -16.99 -6.88 -1.10
CA ILE A 272 -16.24 -6.44 -2.28
C ILE A 272 -15.84 -4.98 -2.06
N LYS A 273 -14.52 -4.70 -2.03
CA LYS A 273 -13.98 -3.35 -1.89
C LYS A 273 -14.70 -2.40 -2.88
N PRO A 274 -15.06 -1.15 -2.51
CA PRO A 274 -15.65 -0.20 -3.45
C PRO A 274 -14.80 0.02 -4.72
N ASN A 275 -13.47 -0.07 -4.59
CA ASN A 275 -12.54 -0.06 -5.73
C ASN A 275 -12.62 -1.31 -6.61
N ALA A 276 -12.93 -2.48 -6.03
CA ALA A 276 -13.18 -3.68 -6.81
C ALA A 276 -14.48 -3.52 -7.60
N THR A 277 -15.56 -2.96 -7.01
CA THR A 277 -16.80 -2.67 -7.75
C THR A 277 -16.57 -1.74 -8.94
N LYS A 278 -15.75 -0.69 -8.78
CA LYS A 278 -15.36 0.23 -9.88
C LYS A 278 -14.50 -0.47 -10.94
N PHE A 279 -13.61 -1.36 -10.53
CA PHE A 279 -12.80 -2.14 -11.47
C PHE A 279 -13.65 -3.16 -12.24
N TRP A 280 -14.64 -3.79 -11.61
CA TRP A 280 -15.54 -4.71 -12.31
C TRP A 280 -16.53 -3.99 -13.24
N SER A 281 -16.88 -2.73 -12.95
CA SER A 281 -17.84 -1.99 -13.80
C SER A 281 -17.36 -1.77 -15.23
N ILE A 282 -16.04 -1.69 -15.48
CA ILE A 282 -15.48 -1.52 -16.83
C ILE A 282 -15.58 -2.80 -17.69
N PHE A 283 -15.85 -3.96 -17.09
CA PHE A 283 -16.04 -5.24 -17.79
C PHE A 283 -17.52 -5.59 -18.00
N THR A 284 -18.44 -4.65 -17.74
CA THR A 284 -19.83 -4.83 -18.16
C THR A 284 -19.93 -4.75 -19.69
N GLN A 285 -20.82 -5.54 -20.30
CA GLN A 285 -20.93 -5.62 -21.76
C GLN A 285 -21.08 -4.23 -22.40
N SER A 286 -21.92 -3.36 -21.82
CA SER A 286 -22.12 -1.98 -22.29
C SER A 286 -20.84 -1.12 -22.27
N GLN A 287 -19.95 -1.35 -21.30
CA GLN A 287 -18.68 -0.63 -21.23
C GLN A 287 -17.67 -1.21 -22.23
N ILE A 288 -17.56 -2.54 -22.30
CA ILE A 288 -16.69 -3.24 -23.26
C ILE A 288 -17.01 -2.81 -24.69
N ASP A 289 -18.29 -2.78 -25.06
CA ASP A 289 -18.74 -2.38 -26.41
C ASP A 289 -18.41 -0.91 -26.74
N ASN A 290 -18.12 -0.09 -25.72
CA ASN A 290 -17.73 1.30 -25.89
C ASN A 290 -16.20 1.47 -25.96
N TRP A 291 -15.47 0.99 -24.94
CA TRP A 291 -14.04 1.28 -24.84
C TRP A 291 -13.17 0.39 -25.74
N VAL A 292 -13.58 -0.85 -26.06
CA VAL A 292 -12.77 -1.74 -26.93
C VAL A 292 -12.63 -1.18 -28.35
N PRO A 293 -13.70 -0.79 -29.06
CA PRO A 293 -13.57 -0.19 -30.39
C PRO A 293 -12.77 1.12 -30.35
N ALA A 294 -13.03 1.97 -29.35
CA ALA A 294 -12.29 3.23 -29.18
C ALA A 294 -10.79 3.00 -28.98
N LEU A 295 -10.44 2.00 -28.17
CA LEU A 295 -9.05 1.62 -27.91
C LEU A 295 -8.36 1.08 -29.16
N LEU A 296 -9.02 0.17 -29.91
CA LEU A 296 -8.43 -0.44 -31.09
C LEU A 296 -8.31 0.54 -32.27
N ASN A 297 -9.26 1.46 -32.43
CA ASN A 297 -9.19 2.52 -33.44
C ASN A 297 -8.08 3.55 -33.12
N ALA A 298 -7.71 3.72 -31.85
CA ALA A 298 -6.64 4.63 -31.45
C ALA A 298 -5.22 4.08 -31.75
N ILE A 299 -5.09 2.77 -31.91
CA ILE A 299 -3.78 2.09 -32.09
C ILE A 299 -3.60 1.46 -33.47
N SER A 300 -4.67 1.31 -34.25
CA SER A 300 -4.67 0.66 -35.55
C SER A 300 -5.06 1.65 -36.63
N ASP A 301 -4.31 1.67 -37.72
CA ASP A 301 -4.66 2.44 -38.92
C ASP A 301 -5.81 1.79 -39.73
N LYS A 302 -6.32 0.64 -39.26
CA LYS A 302 -7.40 -0.12 -39.91
C LYS A 302 -8.76 0.27 -39.32
N ASN A 303 -9.74 0.44 -40.20
CA ASN A 303 -11.14 0.61 -39.82
C ASN A 303 -11.81 -0.77 -39.64
N TYR A 304 -12.00 -1.17 -38.39
CA TYR A 304 -12.75 -2.39 -38.05
C TYR A 304 -14.25 -2.17 -38.14
N ALA A 305 -14.96 -3.10 -38.77
CA ALA A 305 -16.41 -3.07 -38.93
C ALA A 305 -17.13 -3.77 -37.77
N SER A 306 -16.49 -4.76 -37.15
CA SER A 306 -17.05 -5.52 -36.02
C SER A 306 -15.96 -5.99 -35.06
N HIS A 307 -16.35 -6.15 -33.80
CA HIS A 307 -15.50 -6.69 -32.74
C HIS A 307 -16.24 -7.82 -32.02
N ARG A 308 -15.56 -8.96 -31.86
CA ARG A 308 -16.02 -10.06 -31.03
C ARG A 308 -15.13 -10.16 -29.82
N VAL A 309 -15.68 -9.87 -28.64
CA VAL A 309 -14.96 -9.89 -27.38
C VAL A 309 -15.31 -11.15 -26.60
N SER A 310 -14.30 -11.85 -26.09
CA SER A 310 -14.46 -12.98 -25.18
C SER A 310 -13.54 -12.85 -23.97
N TRP A 311 -14.01 -13.35 -22.84
CA TRP A 311 -13.21 -13.42 -21.63
C TRP A 311 -11.99 -14.31 -21.82
N HIS A 312 -10.83 -13.82 -21.41
CA HIS A 312 -9.60 -14.58 -21.41
C HIS A 312 -9.08 -14.76 -19.98
N GLN A 313 -9.02 -16.02 -19.52
CA GLN A 313 -8.50 -16.31 -18.19
C GLN A 313 -6.97 -16.16 -18.16
N SER A 314 -6.45 -15.13 -17.47
CA SER A 314 -5.01 -14.82 -17.39
C SER A 314 -4.21 -15.74 -16.46
N GLY A 315 -4.90 -16.42 -15.53
CA GLY A 315 -4.27 -17.20 -14.46
C GLY A 315 -3.53 -16.37 -13.40
N VAL A 316 -3.61 -15.03 -13.44
CA VAL A 316 -3.02 -14.12 -12.44
C VAL A 316 -4.12 -13.34 -11.73
N HIS A 317 -4.07 -13.33 -10.40
CA HIS A 317 -5.04 -12.58 -9.61
C HIS A 317 -4.93 -11.07 -9.88
N ASP A 318 -6.09 -10.43 -10.07
CA ASP A 318 -6.23 -8.98 -10.28
C ASP A 318 -5.70 -8.48 -11.63
N ILE A 319 -5.52 -9.40 -12.60
CA ILE A 319 -5.21 -9.09 -13.99
C ILE A 319 -6.25 -9.74 -14.88
N PHE A 320 -6.95 -8.90 -15.63
CA PHE A 320 -8.13 -9.26 -16.37
C PHE A 320 -7.78 -9.21 -17.84
N ALA A 321 -8.10 -10.26 -18.59
CA ALA A 321 -7.77 -10.31 -19.99
C ALA A 321 -9.02 -10.51 -20.85
N LEU A 322 -9.05 -9.82 -21.98
CA LEU A 322 -10.07 -9.97 -23.01
C LEU A 322 -9.38 -10.34 -24.31
N GLU A 323 -9.90 -11.37 -24.97
CA GLU A 323 -9.57 -11.67 -26.36
C GLU A 323 -10.54 -10.91 -27.25
N VAL A 324 -10.00 -10.19 -28.23
CA VAL A 324 -10.80 -9.39 -29.16
C VAL A 324 -10.43 -9.77 -30.59
N LYS A 325 -11.39 -10.34 -31.31
CA LYS A 325 -11.29 -10.58 -32.74
C LYS A 325 -11.97 -9.44 -33.49
N SER A 326 -11.22 -8.71 -34.30
CA SER A 326 -11.71 -7.53 -35.01
C SER A 326 -11.66 -7.75 -36.51
N THR A 327 -12.80 -7.60 -37.18
CA THR A 327 -12.92 -7.85 -38.63
C THR A 327 -13.01 -6.53 -39.38
N CYS A 328 -12.15 -6.32 -40.36
CA CYS A 328 -12.21 -5.16 -41.25
C CYS A 328 -13.33 -5.32 -42.29
N ALA A 329 -13.77 -4.22 -42.90
CA ALA A 329 -14.74 -4.24 -44.01
C ALA A 329 -14.28 -5.09 -45.21
N GLN A 330 -12.96 -5.29 -45.36
CA GLN A 330 -12.32 -6.10 -46.40
C GLN A 330 -12.25 -7.60 -46.04
N GLY A 331 -12.77 -8.01 -44.87
CA GLY A 331 -12.81 -9.40 -44.41
C GLY A 331 -11.57 -9.89 -43.67
N THR A 332 -10.51 -9.08 -43.53
CA THR A 332 -9.33 -9.45 -42.73
C THR A 332 -9.64 -9.39 -41.24
N GLU A 333 -9.28 -10.44 -40.51
CA GLU A 333 -9.44 -10.54 -39.05
C GLU A 333 -8.10 -10.32 -38.34
N ASP A 334 -8.09 -9.47 -37.31
CA ASP A 334 -6.96 -9.30 -36.40
C ASP A 334 -7.37 -9.74 -34.99
N ILE A 335 -6.48 -10.47 -34.31
CA ILE A 335 -6.70 -10.94 -32.93
C ILE A 335 -5.84 -10.13 -31.96
N TYR A 336 -6.49 -9.62 -30.92
CA TYR A 336 -5.86 -8.87 -29.84
C TYR A 336 -6.08 -9.54 -28.49
N LEU A 337 -5.09 -9.45 -27.62
CA LEU A 337 -5.22 -9.75 -26.20
C LEU A 337 -5.05 -8.45 -25.41
N LEU A 338 -6.13 -8.03 -24.74
CA LEU A 338 -6.17 -6.83 -23.90
C LEU A 338 -6.04 -7.24 -22.45
N LYS A 339 -5.00 -6.77 -21.75
CA LYS A 339 -4.78 -7.06 -20.33
C LYS A 339 -4.94 -5.80 -19.50
N VAL A 340 -5.92 -5.79 -18.62
CA VAL A 340 -6.20 -4.67 -17.70
C VAL A 340 -5.80 -5.06 -16.29
N PHE A 341 -4.96 -4.24 -15.68
CA PHE A 341 -4.38 -4.47 -14.35
C PHE A 341 -5.13 -3.64 -13.32
N ASN A 342 -5.55 -4.29 -12.23
CA ASN A 342 -6.06 -3.54 -11.09
C ASN A 342 -4.97 -2.63 -10.52
N THR A 343 -5.37 -1.56 -9.84
CA THR A 343 -4.50 -0.64 -9.08
C THR A 343 -3.56 -1.36 -8.08
N THR A 344 -3.96 -2.52 -7.56
CA THR A 344 -3.11 -3.35 -6.69
C THR A 344 -1.94 -4.01 -7.42
N ARG A 345 -1.97 -4.03 -8.76
CA ARG A 345 -1.00 -4.67 -9.65
C ARG A 345 -0.28 -3.68 -10.58
N SER A 346 -0.36 -2.36 -10.34
CA SER A 346 0.29 -1.35 -11.19
C SER A 346 1.79 -1.57 -11.36
N THR A 347 2.50 -1.98 -10.30
CA THR A 347 3.93 -2.29 -10.40
C THR A 347 4.21 -3.42 -11.39
N LEU A 348 3.39 -4.47 -11.40
CA LEU A 348 3.54 -5.59 -12.34
C LEU A 348 3.27 -5.16 -13.78
N ALA A 349 2.29 -4.27 -13.98
CA ALA A 349 2.03 -3.67 -15.29
C ALA A 349 3.24 -2.87 -15.78
N ILE A 350 3.77 -1.96 -14.95
CA ILE A 350 4.94 -1.14 -15.31
C ILE A 350 6.15 -2.03 -15.63
N ASN A 351 6.39 -3.07 -14.84
CA ASN A 351 7.51 -4.00 -15.07
C ASN A 351 7.37 -4.74 -16.40
N GLU A 352 6.19 -5.28 -16.69
CA GLU A 352 5.90 -5.97 -17.95
C GLU A 352 6.07 -5.03 -19.15
N ALA A 353 5.49 -3.82 -19.09
CA ALA A 353 5.64 -2.83 -20.15
C ALA A 353 7.10 -2.40 -20.35
N THR A 354 7.89 -2.30 -19.28
CA THR A 354 9.31 -1.94 -19.35
C THR A 354 10.12 -2.96 -20.15
N LEU A 355 9.85 -4.25 -19.98
CA LEU A 355 10.52 -5.31 -20.75
C LEU A 355 10.05 -5.30 -22.21
N LEU A 356 8.73 -5.27 -22.42
CA LEU A 356 8.13 -5.48 -23.73
C LEU A 356 8.23 -4.28 -24.67
N SER A 357 8.39 -3.07 -24.11
CA SER A 357 8.60 -1.86 -24.92
C SER A 357 10.06 -1.69 -25.36
N GLU A 358 10.98 -2.56 -24.92
CA GLU A 358 12.40 -2.48 -25.27
C GLU A 358 12.65 -3.21 -26.60
N PRO A 359 12.93 -2.51 -27.71
CA PRO A 359 12.97 -3.10 -29.05
C PRO A 359 14.17 -4.05 -29.30
N GLN A 360 15.09 -4.18 -28.34
CA GLN A 360 16.39 -4.82 -28.53
C GLN A 360 16.54 -6.19 -27.85
N VAL A 361 15.51 -6.68 -27.15
CA VAL A 361 15.58 -8.01 -26.53
C VAL A 361 15.38 -9.08 -27.61
N ARG A 362 16.48 -9.62 -28.14
CA ARG A 362 16.45 -10.69 -29.15
C ARG A 362 15.92 -11.98 -28.54
N ASN A 363 15.17 -12.75 -29.34
CA ASN A 363 14.65 -14.08 -29.01
C ASN A 363 13.72 -14.15 -27.79
N LEU A 364 13.07 -13.04 -27.43
CA LEU A 364 12.06 -13.06 -26.37
C LEU A 364 10.82 -13.84 -26.86
N GLN A 365 10.44 -14.88 -26.13
CA GLN A 365 9.24 -15.68 -26.44
C GLN A 365 7.98 -14.99 -25.90
N ALA A 366 7.72 -13.75 -26.30
CA ALA A 366 6.55 -12.98 -25.89
C ALA A 366 5.53 -12.89 -27.03
N LEU A 367 4.26 -12.69 -26.69
CA LEU A 367 3.29 -12.23 -27.69
C LEU A 367 3.72 -10.87 -28.25
N PRO A 368 3.49 -10.60 -29.56
CA PRO A 368 3.75 -9.29 -30.14
C PRO A 368 3.06 -8.17 -29.35
N PHE A 369 3.87 -7.37 -28.67
CA PHE A 369 3.39 -6.26 -27.85
C PHE A 369 3.14 -5.05 -28.73
N VAL A 370 1.94 -4.48 -28.63
CA VAL A 370 1.55 -3.28 -29.39
C VAL A 370 1.85 -2.04 -28.58
N GLN A 371 1.24 -1.93 -27.38
CA GLN A 371 1.36 -0.74 -26.54
C GLN A 371 0.87 -0.98 -25.11
N ALA A 372 1.39 -0.18 -24.16
CA ALA A 372 0.79 0.04 -22.84
C ALA A 372 0.09 1.41 -22.79
N THR A 373 -1.11 1.45 -22.21
CA THR A 373 -1.92 2.65 -22.03
C THR A 373 -2.65 2.64 -20.69
N ILE A 374 -3.45 3.68 -20.42
CA ILE A 374 -4.27 3.82 -19.22
C ILE A 374 -5.74 3.87 -19.62
N LEU A 375 -6.54 2.95 -19.09
CA LEU A 375 -7.99 2.87 -19.25
C LEU A 375 -8.65 3.24 -17.91
N GLU A 376 -9.32 4.40 -17.83
CA GLU A 376 -10.00 4.90 -16.62
C GLU A 376 -9.14 4.86 -15.32
N GLY A 377 -7.82 5.05 -15.45
CA GLY A 377 -6.87 4.99 -14.33
C GLY A 377 -6.26 3.61 -14.07
N TYR A 378 -6.60 2.59 -14.86
CA TYR A 378 -6.02 1.25 -14.81
C TYR A 378 -5.02 1.05 -15.95
N HIS A 379 -3.91 0.37 -15.68
CA HIS A 379 -2.98 0.02 -16.76
C HIS A 379 -3.62 -0.99 -17.69
N CYS A 380 -3.54 -0.76 -19.00
CA CYS A 380 -4.02 -1.66 -20.04
C CYS A 380 -2.89 -1.95 -21.03
N HIS A 381 -2.58 -3.22 -21.23
CA HIS A 381 -1.59 -3.68 -22.20
C HIS A 381 -2.27 -4.37 -23.35
N ILE A 382 -1.76 -4.10 -24.55
CA ILE A 382 -2.36 -4.55 -25.79
C ILE A 382 -1.33 -5.39 -26.54
N PHE A 383 -1.72 -6.63 -26.84
CA PHE A 383 -0.93 -7.56 -27.62
C PHE A 383 -1.68 -7.91 -28.90
N ARG A 384 -0.94 -8.14 -29.97
CA ARG A 384 -1.45 -8.71 -31.22
C ARG A 384 -1.01 -10.16 -31.31
N ALA A 385 -1.90 -11.04 -31.72
CA ALA A 385 -1.59 -12.44 -31.91
C ALA A 385 -2.15 -12.93 -33.25
N GLU A 386 -1.50 -13.95 -33.81
CA GLU A 386 -2.10 -14.71 -34.91
C GLU A 386 -3.17 -15.65 -34.35
N HIS A 387 -2.81 -16.38 -33.29
CA HIS A 387 -3.69 -17.29 -32.55
C HIS A 387 -3.40 -17.20 -31.03
N LEU A 388 -4.41 -17.50 -30.20
CA LEU A 388 -4.32 -17.53 -28.73
C LEU A 388 -4.60 -18.94 -28.18
N ASN A 389 -4.03 -19.96 -28.83
CA ASN A 389 -4.25 -21.35 -28.43
C ASN A 389 -3.45 -21.65 -27.15
N LYS A 390 -4.16 -21.96 -26.07
CA LYS A 390 -3.54 -22.37 -24.81
C LYS A 390 -3.00 -23.78 -24.89
N ILE A 391 -1.92 -24.05 -24.18
CA ILE A 391 -1.38 -25.40 -24.06
C ILE A 391 -2.34 -26.33 -23.27
N PRO A 392 -2.36 -27.64 -23.58
CA PRO A 392 -3.09 -28.62 -22.78
C PRO A 392 -2.57 -28.67 -21.33
N PRO A 393 -3.45 -28.69 -20.31
CA PRO A 393 -3.01 -28.70 -18.90
C PRO A 393 -2.10 -29.89 -18.52
N VAL A 394 -2.28 -31.04 -19.18
CA VAL A 394 -1.49 -32.26 -18.95
C VAL A 394 -0.05 -32.10 -19.43
N GLU A 395 0.18 -31.27 -20.45
CA GLU A 395 1.49 -31.05 -21.08
C GLU A 395 2.22 -29.84 -20.49
N TYR A 396 1.65 -29.17 -19.49
CA TYR A 396 2.19 -27.94 -18.91
C TYR A 396 3.66 -28.05 -18.51
N GLY A 397 4.05 -29.13 -17.83
CA GLY A 397 5.44 -29.30 -17.38
C GLY A 397 6.44 -29.40 -18.53
N ILE A 398 6.02 -29.99 -19.66
CA ILE A 398 6.85 -30.14 -20.87
C ILE A 398 7.01 -28.77 -21.52
N HIS A 399 5.91 -28.07 -21.80
CA HIS A 399 5.94 -26.76 -22.45
C HIS A 399 6.59 -25.68 -21.57
N GLN A 400 6.44 -25.74 -20.25
CA GLN A 400 7.14 -24.84 -19.33
C GLN A 400 8.65 -25.04 -19.39
N LEU A 401 9.12 -26.30 -19.47
CA LEU A 401 10.53 -26.62 -19.61
C LEU A 401 11.07 -26.12 -20.96
N GLU A 402 10.38 -26.42 -22.06
CA GLU A 402 10.78 -25.97 -23.40
C GLU A 402 10.79 -24.45 -23.52
N LEU A 403 9.77 -23.76 -23.00
CA LEU A 403 9.76 -22.30 -22.93
C LEU A 403 10.97 -21.78 -22.15
N SER A 404 11.31 -22.39 -21.02
CA SER A 404 12.47 -21.97 -20.22
C SER A 404 13.78 -22.12 -20.99
N LYS A 405 13.95 -23.20 -21.78
CA LYS A 405 15.10 -23.37 -22.69
C LYS A 405 15.16 -22.27 -23.73
N LEU A 406 14.03 -21.99 -24.40
CA LEU A 406 13.95 -20.94 -25.42
C LEU A 406 14.27 -19.56 -24.84
N LEU A 407 13.83 -19.26 -23.62
CA LEU A 407 14.13 -17.99 -22.94
C LEU A 407 15.61 -17.82 -22.61
N MET A 408 16.37 -18.90 -22.41
CA MET A 408 17.83 -18.80 -22.24
C MET A 408 18.55 -18.31 -23.50
N ARG A 409 17.90 -18.40 -24.68
CA ARG A 409 18.41 -17.79 -25.92
C ARG A 409 18.25 -16.28 -25.96
N SER A 410 17.52 -15.69 -25.00
CA SER A 410 17.34 -14.24 -24.94
C SER A 410 18.61 -13.53 -24.50
N ILE A 411 18.92 -12.42 -25.17
CA ILE A 411 20.09 -11.59 -24.89
C ILE A 411 19.59 -10.21 -24.45
N PRO A 412 19.65 -9.87 -23.15
CA PRO A 412 19.23 -8.56 -22.66
C PRO A 412 20.19 -7.47 -23.13
N SER A 413 19.66 -6.31 -23.53
CA SER A 413 20.47 -5.17 -23.94
C SER A 413 21.16 -4.52 -22.73
N GLN A 414 22.31 -3.87 -22.95
CA GLN A 414 23.01 -3.13 -21.89
C GLN A 414 22.13 -2.06 -21.21
N PRO A 415 21.31 -1.27 -21.94
CA PRO A 415 20.35 -0.36 -21.32
C PRO A 415 19.33 -1.06 -20.41
N LEU A 416 18.83 -2.24 -20.79
CA LEU A 416 17.89 -3.01 -19.97
C LEU A 416 18.56 -3.50 -18.68
N ILE A 417 19.80 -4.01 -18.79
CA ILE A 417 20.59 -4.46 -17.63
C ILE A 417 20.77 -3.30 -16.64
N GLN A 418 21.17 -2.11 -17.13
CA GLN A 418 21.35 -0.92 -16.28
C GLN A 418 20.05 -0.44 -15.62
N LYS A 419 18.91 -0.46 -16.35
CA LYS A 419 17.60 -0.14 -15.77
C LYS A 419 17.22 -1.13 -14.68
N TYR A 420 17.44 -2.43 -14.92
CA TYR A 420 17.11 -3.49 -13.99
C TYR A 420 17.93 -3.37 -12.70
N THR A 421 19.26 -3.27 -12.79
CA THR A 421 20.16 -3.26 -11.61
C THR A 421 19.98 -2.06 -10.70
N ARG A 422 19.45 -0.93 -11.21
CA ARG A 422 19.10 0.24 -10.37
C ARG A 422 17.92 -0.01 -9.44
N SER A 423 17.04 -0.95 -9.79
CA SER A 423 15.79 -1.19 -9.07
C SER A 423 15.71 -2.56 -8.41
N ARG A 424 16.50 -3.53 -8.89
CA ARG A 424 16.47 -4.92 -8.44
C ARG A 424 17.86 -5.55 -8.38
N PRO A 425 18.16 -6.33 -7.34
CA PRO A 425 19.42 -7.08 -7.25
C PRO A 425 19.45 -8.26 -8.22
N LEU A 426 20.63 -8.54 -8.76
CA LEU A 426 20.92 -9.76 -9.53
C LEU A 426 21.22 -10.93 -8.59
N LEU A 427 21.26 -12.16 -9.12
CA LEU A 427 21.39 -13.37 -8.31
C LEU A 427 22.56 -13.33 -7.31
N TRP A 428 23.74 -12.88 -7.77
CA TRP A 428 24.93 -12.79 -6.92
C TRP A 428 24.80 -11.73 -5.81
N ASP A 429 23.97 -10.70 -5.99
CA ASP A 429 23.69 -9.69 -4.96
C ASP A 429 22.57 -10.16 -4.01
N ARG A 430 21.63 -10.99 -4.49
CA ARG A 430 20.57 -11.60 -3.66
C ARG A 430 21.12 -12.62 -2.66
N LEU A 431 22.17 -13.33 -3.04
CA LEU A 431 23.00 -14.14 -2.14
C LEU A 431 23.87 -13.25 -1.23
N SER A 432 23.25 -12.28 -0.56
CA SER A 432 23.88 -11.31 0.35
C SER A 432 24.21 -11.93 1.70
N ASP A 433 25.12 -11.29 2.43
CA ASP A 433 25.48 -11.72 3.80
C ASP A 433 24.26 -11.72 4.71
N SER A 434 23.35 -10.76 4.56
CA SER A 434 22.10 -10.70 5.33
C SER A 434 21.17 -11.89 5.05
N ALA A 435 21.03 -12.30 3.79
CA ALA A 435 20.20 -13.45 3.41
C ALA A 435 20.78 -14.77 3.96
N LEU A 436 22.11 -14.88 3.95
CA LEU A 436 22.83 -16.05 4.44
C LEU A 436 22.96 -16.09 5.97
N THR A 437 22.88 -14.95 6.66
CA THR A 437 22.90 -14.88 8.13
C THR A 437 21.72 -15.66 8.72
N ASN A 438 20.51 -15.44 8.20
CA ASN A 438 19.31 -16.17 8.63
C ASN A 438 19.43 -17.69 8.41
N LEU A 439 20.07 -18.11 7.30
CA LEU A 439 20.37 -19.51 7.07
C LEU A 439 21.36 -20.04 8.11
N GLY A 440 22.41 -19.27 8.42
CA GLY A 440 23.40 -19.64 9.42
C GLY A 440 22.83 -19.84 10.82
N GLU A 441 21.96 -18.92 11.26
CA GLU A 441 21.23 -19.04 12.53
C GLU A 441 20.35 -20.29 12.57
N ALA A 442 19.60 -20.55 11.49
CA ALA A 442 18.75 -21.74 11.39
C ALA A 442 19.55 -23.06 11.39
N LEU A 443 20.77 -23.05 10.86
CA LEU A 443 21.61 -24.24 10.73
C LEU A 443 22.57 -24.45 11.90
N GLU A 444 22.64 -23.55 12.89
CA GLU A 444 23.58 -23.63 14.01
C GLU A 444 23.50 -24.96 14.77
N ILE A 445 22.29 -25.48 14.95
CA ILE A 445 22.00 -26.74 15.64
C ILE A 445 21.75 -27.92 14.68
N SER A 446 22.00 -27.73 13.39
CA SER A 446 21.72 -28.74 12.35
C SER A 446 22.94 -29.56 11.98
N ILE A 447 22.73 -30.75 11.41
CA ILE A 447 23.80 -31.58 10.83
C ILE A 447 24.52 -30.88 9.65
N HIS A 448 23.92 -29.84 9.07
CA HIS A 448 24.45 -29.13 7.91
C HIS A 448 25.33 -27.93 8.28
N GLN A 449 25.59 -27.67 9.56
CA GLN A 449 26.42 -26.54 10.01
C GLN A 449 27.81 -26.55 9.36
N LYS A 450 28.42 -27.73 9.20
CA LYS A 450 29.74 -27.87 8.55
C LYS A 450 29.69 -27.43 7.08
N ALA A 451 28.72 -27.93 6.32
CA ALA A 451 28.53 -27.59 4.90
C ALA A 451 28.27 -26.09 4.72
N PHE A 452 27.51 -25.47 5.64
CA PHE A 452 27.29 -24.03 5.64
C PHE A 452 28.58 -23.24 5.87
N LYS A 453 29.41 -23.63 6.85
CA LYS A 453 30.71 -22.96 7.10
C LYS A 453 31.65 -23.03 5.89
N GLU A 454 31.73 -24.19 5.24
CA GLU A 454 32.51 -24.38 4.01
C GLU A 454 31.99 -23.50 2.87
N PHE A 455 30.68 -23.45 2.65
CA PHE A 455 30.07 -22.60 1.64
C PHE A 455 30.34 -21.11 1.88
N ILE A 456 30.23 -20.64 3.14
CA ILE A 456 30.48 -19.23 3.49
C ILE A 456 31.95 -18.84 3.24
N GLN A 457 32.91 -19.76 3.44
CA GLN A 457 34.31 -19.49 3.10
C GLN A 457 34.53 -19.25 1.59
N GLY A 458 33.70 -19.88 0.74
CA GLY A 458 33.76 -19.77 -0.73
C GLY A 458 32.71 -18.82 -1.35
N ILE A 459 31.98 -18.04 -0.56
CA ILE A 459 30.84 -17.25 -1.07
C ILE A 459 31.27 -16.18 -2.06
N ASP A 460 32.40 -15.50 -1.84
CA ASP A 460 32.84 -14.43 -2.73
C ASP A 460 33.30 -14.98 -4.09
N SER A 461 33.96 -16.14 -4.12
CA SER A 461 34.25 -16.87 -5.35
C SER A 461 32.96 -17.28 -6.07
N THR A 462 31.96 -17.76 -5.33
CA THR A 462 30.63 -18.10 -5.87
C THR A 462 29.98 -16.88 -6.53
N ARG A 463 29.97 -15.73 -5.84
CA ARG A 463 29.44 -14.46 -6.37
C ARG A 463 30.22 -13.98 -7.59
N HIS A 464 31.55 -14.12 -7.58
CA HIS A 464 32.39 -13.74 -8.71
C HIS A 464 32.08 -14.59 -9.95
N LEU A 465 32.03 -15.91 -9.80
CA LEU A 465 31.71 -16.83 -10.88
C LEU A 465 30.33 -16.53 -11.48
N LEU A 466 29.31 -16.31 -10.66
CA LEU A 466 27.98 -15.90 -11.13
C LEU A 466 27.99 -14.60 -11.94
N ARG A 467 28.88 -13.64 -11.63
CA ARG A 467 29.02 -12.36 -12.37
C ARG A 467 29.65 -12.55 -13.76
N THR A 468 30.46 -13.58 -13.94
CA THR A 468 31.10 -13.87 -15.24
C THR A 468 30.15 -14.50 -16.24
N LEU A 469 29.03 -15.07 -15.76
CA LEU A 469 28.07 -15.75 -16.60
C LEU A 469 27.19 -14.74 -17.38
N PRO A 470 26.92 -15.00 -18.66
CA PRO A 470 25.97 -14.22 -19.44
C PRO A 470 24.59 -14.19 -18.79
N LEU A 471 23.88 -13.08 -18.96
CA LEU A 471 22.51 -12.91 -18.47
C LEU A 471 21.50 -13.32 -19.55
N HIS A 472 20.30 -13.71 -19.11
CA HIS A 472 19.12 -13.90 -19.94
C HIS A 472 17.87 -13.36 -19.23
N VAL A 473 16.80 -13.16 -19.97
CA VAL A 473 15.49 -12.84 -19.40
C VAL A 473 14.85 -14.13 -18.90
N CYS A 474 14.66 -14.20 -17.59
CA CYS A 474 14.03 -15.32 -16.91
C CYS A 474 12.59 -15.00 -16.56
N ASN A 475 11.71 -15.99 -16.73
CA ASN A 475 10.31 -15.92 -16.30
C ASN A 475 9.90 -17.25 -15.67
N SER A 476 10.28 -17.46 -14.41
CA SER A 476 10.11 -18.74 -13.71
C SER A 476 8.70 -18.98 -13.18
N GLN A 477 7.81 -17.98 -13.23
CA GLN A 477 6.47 -18.04 -12.64
C GLN A 477 5.34 -18.08 -13.69
N VAL A 478 5.65 -18.53 -14.91
CA VAL A 478 4.65 -18.65 -15.97
C VAL A 478 3.75 -19.85 -15.72
N GLY A 479 2.45 -19.61 -15.50
CA GLY A 479 1.44 -20.65 -15.32
C GLY A 479 0.89 -21.19 -16.64
N LYS A 480 0.14 -22.30 -16.58
CA LYS A 480 -0.46 -22.95 -17.76
C LYS A 480 -1.33 -22.03 -18.63
N ASP A 481 -2.02 -21.09 -17.99
CA ASP A 481 -2.94 -20.15 -18.67
C ASP A 481 -2.20 -18.99 -19.36
N GLN A 482 -0.87 -18.93 -19.22
CA GLN A 482 -0.04 -17.84 -19.71
C GLN A 482 0.86 -18.27 -20.87
N ILE A 483 0.92 -19.57 -21.17
CA ILE A 483 1.68 -20.14 -22.28
C ILE A 483 0.73 -20.40 -23.45
N PHE A 484 1.09 -19.84 -24.59
CA PHE A 484 0.44 -20.04 -25.87
C PHE A 484 1.31 -20.91 -26.78
N ILE A 485 0.66 -21.70 -27.61
CA ILE A 485 1.28 -22.49 -28.66
C ILE A 485 0.67 -22.09 -30.00
N SER A 486 1.50 -21.78 -30.98
CA SER A 486 1.04 -21.52 -32.35
C SER A 486 0.88 -22.83 -33.12
N ASP A 487 0.26 -22.77 -34.30
CA ASP A 487 -0.01 -23.95 -35.13
C ASP A 487 1.28 -24.63 -35.63
N ASN A 488 2.40 -23.90 -35.66
CA ASN A 488 3.72 -24.44 -35.98
C ASN A 488 4.49 -24.99 -34.75
N GLY A 489 3.87 -24.96 -33.56
CA GLY A 489 4.44 -25.40 -32.31
C GLY A 489 5.28 -24.36 -31.55
N ALA A 490 5.44 -23.14 -32.06
CA ALA A 490 6.18 -22.09 -31.36
C ALA A 490 5.43 -21.64 -30.10
N LEU A 491 6.19 -21.47 -29.01
CA LEU A 491 5.68 -21.12 -27.68
C LEU A 491 5.82 -19.62 -27.41
N ALA A 492 4.82 -19.03 -26.76
CA ALA A 492 4.88 -17.64 -26.31
C ALA A 492 4.29 -17.48 -24.91
N ALA A 493 4.92 -16.66 -24.07
CA ALA A 493 4.41 -16.24 -22.78
C ALA A 493 3.68 -14.90 -22.90
N SER A 494 2.53 -14.80 -22.24
CA SER A 494 1.70 -13.59 -22.24
C SER A 494 1.76 -12.79 -20.96
N TYR A 495 2.41 -13.32 -19.92
CA TYR A 495 2.57 -12.63 -18.65
C TYR A 495 4.04 -12.48 -18.29
N TRP A 496 4.44 -11.23 -18.13
CA TRP A 496 5.82 -10.83 -17.86
C TRP A 496 5.90 -9.92 -16.65
N GLY A 497 4.91 -9.85 -15.76
CA GLY A 497 4.98 -8.93 -14.60
C GLY A 497 6.10 -9.23 -13.59
N ASN A 498 6.53 -10.50 -13.53
CA ASN A 498 7.52 -11.03 -12.59
C ASN A 498 8.83 -11.46 -13.25
N TRP A 499 9.13 -10.94 -14.44
CA TRP A 499 10.41 -11.23 -15.11
C TRP A 499 11.61 -10.79 -14.26
N SER A 500 12.74 -11.47 -14.47
CA SER A 500 14.03 -11.10 -13.88
C SER A 500 15.16 -11.30 -14.88
N LEU A 501 16.31 -10.67 -14.60
CA LEU A 501 17.56 -10.99 -15.29
C LEU A 501 18.36 -11.96 -14.43
N GLU A 502 18.72 -13.09 -15.01
CA GLU A 502 19.42 -14.15 -14.31
C GLU A 502 20.57 -14.71 -15.16
N PRO A 503 21.64 -15.24 -14.54
CA PRO A 503 22.68 -15.93 -15.28
C PRO A 503 22.14 -17.15 -16.02
N VAL A 504 22.68 -17.44 -17.21
CA VAL A 504 22.21 -18.59 -18.02
C VAL A 504 22.35 -19.89 -17.21
N GLY A 505 21.31 -20.74 -17.30
CA GLY A 505 21.15 -21.93 -16.46
C GLY A 505 20.26 -21.72 -15.23
N ALA A 506 20.03 -20.47 -14.81
CA ALA A 506 19.05 -20.18 -13.75
C ALA A 506 17.64 -20.57 -14.21
N SER A 507 16.74 -20.87 -13.25
CA SER A 507 15.37 -21.39 -13.46
C SER A 507 15.22 -22.83 -13.95
N PHE A 508 16.31 -23.49 -14.35
CA PHE A 508 16.25 -24.90 -14.72
C PHE A 508 16.11 -25.80 -13.49
N GLN A 509 15.09 -26.66 -13.46
CA GLN A 509 14.85 -27.53 -12.31
C GLN A 509 15.85 -28.70 -12.26
N ILE A 510 16.45 -28.90 -11.09
CA ILE A 510 17.42 -29.97 -10.88
C ILE A 510 16.68 -31.29 -10.70
N SER A 511 16.77 -32.16 -11.71
CA SER A 511 16.23 -33.52 -11.69
C SER A 511 17.31 -34.55 -12.03
N LYS A 512 17.05 -35.84 -11.79
CA LYS A 512 18.00 -36.92 -12.13
C LYS A 512 18.34 -36.98 -13.63
N LYS A 513 17.50 -36.42 -14.51
CA LYS A 513 17.72 -36.34 -15.96
C LYS A 513 18.44 -35.07 -16.42
N LEU A 514 18.89 -34.23 -15.47
CA LEU A 514 19.49 -32.93 -15.76
C LEU A 514 20.74 -33.02 -16.64
N GLY A 515 21.59 -34.03 -16.43
CA GLY A 515 22.88 -34.14 -17.11
C GLY A 515 22.76 -34.16 -18.64
N SER A 516 21.91 -35.02 -19.19
CA SER A 516 21.71 -35.11 -20.65
C SER A 516 21.04 -33.86 -21.22
N LEU A 517 20.05 -33.31 -20.51
CA LEU A 517 19.33 -32.11 -20.92
C LEU A 517 20.24 -30.86 -20.97
N LEU A 518 21.21 -30.76 -20.05
CA LEU A 518 22.16 -29.64 -20.05
C LEU A 518 23.14 -29.70 -21.22
N VAL A 519 23.51 -30.90 -21.68
CA VAL A 519 24.39 -31.07 -22.84
C VAL A 519 23.68 -30.59 -24.10
N GLU A 520 22.45 -31.05 -24.32
CA GLU A 520 21.60 -30.62 -25.45
C GLU A 520 21.35 -29.11 -25.41
N LEU A 521 21.00 -28.58 -24.24
CA LEU A 521 20.75 -27.15 -24.04
C LEU A 521 22.01 -26.32 -24.29
N LEU A 522 23.18 -26.76 -23.82
CA LEU A 522 24.42 -26.01 -24.06
C LEU A 522 24.78 -25.98 -25.55
N ALA A 523 24.62 -27.10 -26.26
CA ALA A 523 24.84 -27.15 -27.70
C ALA A 523 23.93 -26.16 -28.44
N ASP A 524 22.64 -26.17 -28.11
CA ASP A 524 21.65 -25.24 -28.64
C ASP A 524 21.98 -23.76 -28.34
N LEU A 525 22.40 -23.47 -27.10
CA LEU A 525 22.78 -22.12 -26.70
C LEU A 525 24.05 -21.63 -27.42
N LYS A 526 25.05 -22.49 -27.64
CA LYS A 526 26.26 -22.13 -28.39
C LYS A 526 25.97 -21.81 -29.87
N GLU A 527 24.95 -22.42 -30.45
CA GLU A 527 24.52 -22.11 -31.82
C GLU A 527 23.85 -20.72 -31.91
N HIS A 528 23.06 -20.36 -30.89
CA HIS A 528 22.26 -19.12 -30.92
C HIS A 528 22.93 -17.91 -30.24
N ARG A 529 23.94 -18.14 -29.41
CA ARG A 529 24.59 -17.11 -28.58
C ARG A 529 26.12 -17.19 -28.66
N ALA A 530 26.73 -16.11 -29.14
CA ALA A 530 28.18 -15.99 -29.23
C ALA A 530 28.88 -15.91 -27.86
N ASP A 531 28.18 -15.41 -26.82
CA ASP A 531 28.71 -15.27 -25.45
C ASP A 531 28.74 -16.59 -24.66
N MET A 532 28.34 -17.72 -25.28
CA MET A 532 28.26 -19.04 -24.64
C MET A 532 29.43 -19.98 -25.01
N GLN A 533 30.34 -19.58 -25.92
CA GLN A 533 31.34 -20.50 -26.50
C GLN A 533 32.28 -21.12 -25.47
N GLU A 534 32.70 -20.34 -24.48
CA GLU A 534 33.64 -20.75 -23.44
C GLU A 534 32.98 -21.48 -22.26
N LEU A 535 31.64 -21.51 -22.21
CA LEU A 535 30.92 -22.12 -21.10
C LEU A 535 30.78 -23.63 -21.24
N THR A 536 30.73 -24.29 -20.10
CA THR A 536 30.55 -25.74 -19.95
C THR A 536 29.21 -26.06 -19.28
N THR A 537 28.83 -27.34 -19.28
CA THR A 537 27.61 -27.79 -18.58
C THR A 537 27.69 -27.58 -17.07
N SER A 538 28.91 -27.63 -16.50
CA SER A 538 29.17 -27.30 -15.09
C SER A 538 28.77 -25.86 -14.76
N HIS A 539 29.01 -24.89 -15.65
CA HIS A 539 28.58 -23.49 -15.46
C HIS A 539 27.05 -23.35 -15.40
N LEU A 540 26.33 -24.01 -16.32
CA LEU A 540 24.86 -24.00 -16.33
C LEU A 540 24.29 -24.63 -15.06
N ARG A 541 24.85 -25.77 -14.64
CA ARG A 541 24.45 -26.46 -13.42
C ARG A 541 24.71 -25.62 -12.18
N PHE A 542 25.86 -24.95 -12.12
CA PHE A 542 26.21 -24.05 -11.03
C PHE A 542 25.22 -22.89 -10.89
N SER A 543 24.85 -22.23 -11.99
CA SER A 543 23.81 -21.18 -11.99
C SER A 543 22.45 -21.73 -11.55
N ALA A 544 22.04 -22.90 -12.04
CA ALA A 544 20.79 -23.55 -11.67
C ALA A 544 20.71 -23.81 -10.15
N LEU A 545 21.78 -24.34 -9.55
CA LEU A 545 21.88 -24.61 -8.12
C LEU A 545 21.82 -23.32 -7.29
N CYS A 546 22.56 -22.28 -7.69
CA CYS A 546 22.55 -21.00 -7.00
C CYS A 546 21.17 -20.33 -7.05
N PHE A 547 20.49 -20.40 -8.19
CA PHE A 547 19.13 -19.91 -8.33
C PHE A 547 18.15 -20.70 -7.46
N GLN A 548 18.30 -22.03 -7.39
CA GLN A 548 17.46 -22.86 -6.53
C GLN A 548 17.71 -22.56 -5.04
N LEU A 549 18.96 -22.32 -4.65
CA LEU A 549 19.31 -21.86 -3.30
C LEU A 549 18.58 -20.56 -2.96
N ASP A 550 18.66 -19.55 -3.83
CA ASP A 550 17.94 -18.27 -3.67
C ASP A 550 16.42 -18.47 -3.49
N GLN A 551 15.80 -19.31 -4.33
CA GLN A 551 14.37 -19.62 -4.20
C GLN A 551 14.01 -20.31 -2.87
N LEU A 552 14.87 -21.20 -2.36
CA LEU A 552 14.66 -21.88 -1.09
C LEU A 552 14.85 -20.93 0.11
N LEU A 553 15.82 -20.03 0.03
CA LEU A 553 16.04 -18.98 1.02
C LEU A 553 14.85 -18.04 1.12
N VAL A 554 14.32 -17.57 -0.01
CA VAL A 554 13.11 -16.71 -0.05
C VAL A 554 11.90 -17.40 0.58
N ARG A 555 11.79 -18.73 0.43
CA ARG A 555 10.72 -19.55 1.03
C ARG A 555 11.02 -20.01 2.47
N GLN A 556 12.17 -19.63 3.03
CA GLN A 556 12.65 -20.08 4.34
C GLN A 556 12.74 -21.62 4.49
N ASN A 557 12.94 -22.33 3.38
CA ASN A 557 13.15 -23.78 3.41
C ASN A 557 14.65 -24.08 3.59
N TYR A 558 15.13 -23.83 4.81
CA TYR A 558 16.56 -23.83 5.13
C TYR A 558 17.22 -25.21 5.07
N ILE A 559 16.51 -26.29 5.39
CA ILE A 559 17.09 -27.64 5.32
C ILE A 559 17.35 -28.04 3.86
N SER A 560 16.36 -27.88 2.98
CA SER A 560 16.56 -28.15 1.56
C SER A 560 17.59 -27.21 0.93
N ALA A 561 17.69 -25.96 1.40
CA ALA A 561 18.76 -25.05 0.99
C ALA A 561 20.15 -25.59 1.38
N ALA A 562 20.27 -26.12 2.60
CA ALA A 562 21.52 -26.66 3.14
C ALA A 562 22.01 -27.91 2.39
N GLU A 563 21.09 -28.74 1.89
CA GLU A 563 21.40 -29.93 1.07
C GLU A 563 22.06 -29.58 -0.27
N LEU A 564 21.87 -28.36 -0.78
CA LEU A 564 22.48 -27.90 -2.03
C LEU A 564 23.92 -27.40 -1.84
N LEU A 565 24.30 -26.98 -0.64
CA LEU A 565 25.57 -26.29 -0.39
C LEU A 565 26.80 -27.12 -0.81
N PRO A 566 26.92 -28.42 -0.47
CA PRO A 566 28.09 -29.20 -0.89
C PRO A 566 28.25 -29.30 -2.40
N GLN A 567 27.14 -29.38 -3.14
CA GLN A 567 27.17 -29.42 -4.61
C GLN A 567 27.58 -28.08 -5.21
N ILE A 568 27.13 -26.97 -4.61
CA ILE A 568 27.51 -25.63 -5.05
C ILE A 568 29.00 -25.40 -4.81
N THR A 569 29.50 -25.69 -3.59
CA THR A 569 30.92 -25.52 -3.25
C THR A 569 31.81 -26.39 -4.14
N GLY A 570 31.47 -27.68 -4.34
CA GLY A 570 32.25 -28.58 -5.19
C GLY A 570 32.33 -28.11 -6.65
N LEU A 571 31.23 -27.61 -7.22
CA LEU A 571 31.24 -27.04 -8.57
C LEU A 571 31.98 -25.70 -8.66
N ALA A 572 31.87 -24.86 -7.63
CA ALA A 572 32.64 -23.62 -7.57
C ALA A 572 34.14 -23.90 -7.55
N ASP A 573 34.59 -24.90 -6.79
CA ASP A 573 35.99 -25.30 -6.73
C ASP A 573 36.48 -25.88 -8.07
N GLU A 574 35.68 -26.73 -8.73
CA GLU A 574 35.96 -27.28 -10.06
C GLU A 574 36.13 -26.15 -11.10
N LEU A 575 35.24 -25.16 -11.08
CA LEU A 575 35.23 -24.06 -12.05
C LEU A 575 36.30 -22.99 -11.78
N ASN A 576 36.79 -22.88 -10.54
CA ASN A 576 37.87 -21.96 -10.17
C ASN A 576 39.27 -22.55 -10.33
N GLN A 577 39.41 -23.86 -10.53
CA GLN A 577 40.71 -24.46 -10.85
C GLN A 577 41.13 -24.04 -12.27
N PRO A 578 42.31 -23.40 -12.46
CA PRO A 578 42.80 -23.13 -13.80
C PRO A 578 42.93 -24.46 -14.55
N ALA A 579 42.39 -24.52 -15.76
CA ALA A 579 42.40 -25.70 -16.63
C ALA A 579 43.84 -26.16 -16.96
N PHE A 580 44.46 -26.86 -16.02
CA PHE A 580 45.72 -27.58 -16.20
C PHE A 580 45.39 -29.06 -16.22
N LYS A 581 45.05 -29.58 -17.42
CA LYS A 581 45.29 -30.96 -17.90
C LYS A 581 44.45 -31.26 -19.14
N GLU A 582 45.01 -30.98 -20.31
CA GLU A 582 44.78 -31.79 -21.52
C GLU A 582 45.80 -31.46 -22.64
N ILE A 583 47.10 -31.48 -22.35
CA ILE A 583 48.16 -31.55 -23.40
C ILE A 583 49.22 -32.63 -23.08
N ALA A 584 49.17 -33.32 -21.94
CA ALA A 584 50.16 -34.33 -21.57
C ALA A 584 49.57 -35.75 -21.58
N CYS A 585 49.18 -36.23 -22.77
CA CYS A 585 49.15 -37.66 -23.12
C CYS A 585 48.91 -37.80 -24.64
N ASN A 586 49.90 -37.37 -25.41
CA ASN A 586 50.19 -37.86 -26.76
C ASN A 586 51.65 -37.48 -27.05
N ALA A 587 52.56 -38.22 -26.42
CA ALA A 587 53.97 -38.34 -26.79
C ALA A 587 54.37 -39.81 -26.57
#